data_AF-A0A254QSQ9-F1
#
_entry.id   AF-A0A254QSQ9-F1
#
_cell.length_a   1.000
_cell.length_b   1.000
_cell.length_c   1.000
_cell.angle_alpha   90.00
_cell.angle_beta   90.00
_cell.angle_gamma   90.00
#
_symmetry.space_group_name_H-M   'P 1'
#
loop_
_entity.id
_entity.type
_entity.pdbx_description
1 polymer ?
#
loop_
_entity_poly.entity_id
_entity_poly.type
_entity_poly.pdbx_seq_one_letter_code
_entity_poly.pdbx_strand_id
1 'polypeptide(L)'
;MEDSYQKQQFEARLERIRTREPEPHVATNTGSQNRQASGASGRRVPFAFVLAFMTGVLVLLAANVISFQTQGESSFFLKILGTVGPFAIAGALLFVIMIGLGMRDKPHVIGLAAGLVAMYLGEAYLAWLLPDLWMALYSPEHLDNMLIQAGLRTPPIVSY
;
A
#
# COMPACT_ATOMS: atom_id res chain seq x y z
N MET A 1 -66.35 31.60 -4.59
CA MET A 1 -66.93 30.53 -5.45
C MET A 1 -65.82 29.60 -5.97
N GLU A 2 -64.67 29.49 -5.28
CA GLU A 2 -63.53 28.67 -5.71
C GLU A 2 -63.55 27.21 -5.24
N ASP A 3 -64.29 26.85 -4.18
CA ASP A 3 -64.25 25.49 -3.62
C ASP A 3 -64.89 24.41 -4.52
N SER A 4 -65.90 24.79 -5.31
CA SER A 4 -66.58 23.86 -6.22
C SER A 4 -65.70 23.43 -7.39
N TYR A 5 -64.80 24.31 -7.84
CA TYR A 5 -63.88 24.02 -8.94
C TYR A 5 -62.76 23.06 -8.51
N GLN A 6 -62.24 23.23 -7.29
CA GLN A 6 -61.22 22.32 -6.73
C GLN A 6 -61.79 20.92 -6.46
N LYS A 7 -63.03 20.83 -5.98
CA LYS A 7 -63.70 19.53 -5.79
C LYS A 7 -63.87 18.76 -7.09
N GLN A 8 -64.29 19.44 -8.17
CA GLN A 8 -64.42 18.81 -9.49
C GLN A 8 -63.07 18.32 -10.04
N GLN A 9 -61.98 19.05 -9.81
CA GLN A 9 -60.66 18.60 -10.24
C GLN A 9 -60.14 17.40 -9.43
N PHE A 10 -60.50 17.29 -8.16
CA PHE A 10 -60.15 16.15 -7.31
C PHE A 10 -60.95 14.90 -7.69
N GLU A 11 -62.24 15.04 -7.93
CA GLU A 11 -63.11 13.96 -8.38
C GLU A 11 -62.63 13.40 -9.74
N ALA A 12 -62.27 14.28 -10.68
CA ALA A 12 -61.70 13.88 -11.97
C ALA A 12 -60.32 13.16 -11.85
N ARG A 13 -59.55 13.41 -10.78
CA ARG A 13 -58.30 12.69 -10.49
C ARG A 13 -58.56 11.32 -9.88
N LEU A 14 -59.53 11.22 -8.98
CA LEU A 14 -59.90 9.95 -8.34
C LEU A 14 -60.49 8.95 -9.34
N GLU A 15 -61.30 9.43 -10.29
CA GLU A 15 -61.84 8.58 -11.36
C GLU A 15 -60.75 8.00 -12.26
N ARG A 16 -59.72 8.78 -12.60
CA ARG A 16 -58.55 8.30 -13.37
C ARG A 16 -57.72 7.24 -12.64
N ILE A 17 -57.63 7.34 -11.32
CA ILE A 17 -56.91 6.34 -10.51
C ILE A 17 -57.75 5.07 -10.40
N ARG A 18 -59.08 5.20 -10.25
CA ARG A 18 -59.99 4.07 -10.13
C ARG A 18 -60.17 3.28 -11.43
N THR A 19 -60.11 3.95 -12.59
CA THR A 19 -60.17 3.28 -13.91
C THR A 19 -58.84 2.66 -14.34
N ARG A 20 -57.75 2.90 -13.61
CA ARG A 20 -56.48 2.24 -13.85
C ARG A 20 -56.43 0.91 -13.08
N GLU A 21 -57.15 -0.09 -13.59
CA GLU A 21 -56.88 -1.48 -13.25
C GLU A 21 -55.38 -1.79 -13.43
N PRO A 22 -54.79 -2.65 -12.60
CA PRO A 22 -53.37 -2.95 -12.67
C PRO A 22 -53.08 -3.84 -13.88
N GLU A 23 -52.79 -3.23 -15.03
CA GLU A 23 -52.10 -3.95 -16.10
C GLU A 23 -50.73 -4.43 -15.60
N PRO A 24 -50.32 -5.68 -15.89
CA PRO A 24 -49.00 -6.18 -15.56
C PRO A 24 -47.97 -5.53 -16.49
N HIS A 25 -47.40 -4.41 -16.07
CA HIS A 25 -46.28 -3.82 -16.79
C HIS A 25 -45.03 -4.68 -16.57
N VAL A 26 -44.68 -5.45 -17.60
CA VAL A 26 -43.32 -5.98 -17.80
C VAL A 26 -42.39 -4.78 -17.98
N ALA A 27 -41.79 -4.34 -16.89
CA ALA A 27 -40.75 -3.33 -16.89
C ALA A 27 -39.39 -3.99 -17.17
N THR A 28 -39.12 -4.23 -18.45
CA THR A 28 -37.75 -4.37 -18.96
C THR A 28 -37.10 -2.99 -18.88
N ASN A 29 -36.25 -2.76 -17.88
CA ASN A 29 -35.08 -1.87 -17.94
C ASN A 29 -34.25 -1.94 -16.64
N THR A 30 -33.17 -2.70 -16.73
CA THR A 30 -31.78 -2.29 -16.49
C THR A 30 -31.58 -1.05 -15.61
N GLY A 31 -30.97 -1.24 -14.45
CA GLY A 31 -30.51 -0.16 -13.60
C GLY A 31 -30.22 -0.67 -12.20
N SER A 32 -29.08 -1.35 -12.07
CA SER A 32 -28.51 -1.86 -10.83
C SER A 32 -28.81 -0.97 -9.62
N GLN A 33 -29.76 -1.42 -8.81
CA GLN A 33 -30.05 -0.91 -7.48
C GLN A 33 -28.84 -1.26 -6.60
N ASN A 34 -27.79 -0.43 -6.66
CA ASN A 34 -26.67 -0.52 -5.74
C ASN A 34 -27.18 -0.05 -4.38
N ARG A 35 -27.87 -0.95 -3.66
CA ARG A 35 -28.06 -0.86 -2.22
C ARG A 35 -26.67 -0.92 -1.62
N GLN A 36 -26.03 0.24 -1.51
CA GLN A 36 -24.85 0.42 -0.71
C GLN A 36 -25.31 0.37 0.74
N ALA A 37 -25.49 -0.87 1.21
CA ALA A 37 -25.65 -1.16 2.62
C ALA A 37 -24.45 -0.53 3.32
N SER A 38 -24.72 0.52 4.09
CA SER A 38 -23.84 1.04 5.13
C SER A 38 -23.74 0.01 6.25
N GLY A 39 -23.27 -1.19 5.93
CA GLY A 39 -22.71 -2.09 6.90
C GLY A 39 -21.32 -1.55 7.19
N ALA A 40 -21.01 -1.33 8.46
CA ALA A 40 -19.66 -1.07 8.93
C ALA A 40 -18.76 -2.24 8.47
N SER A 41 -18.25 -2.18 7.24
CA SER A 41 -17.24 -3.11 6.80
C SER A 41 -16.01 -2.70 7.58
N GLY A 42 -15.67 -3.46 8.62
CA GLY A 42 -14.33 -3.43 9.18
C GLY A 42 -13.38 -3.41 7.98
N ARG A 43 -12.61 -2.32 7.85
CA ARG A 43 -11.83 -2.02 6.66
C ARG A 43 -10.73 -3.06 6.56
N ARG A 44 -11.05 -4.23 5.99
CA ARG A 44 -10.14 -5.36 5.90
C ARG A 44 -9.03 -4.93 4.95
N VAL A 45 -7.80 -4.94 5.45
CA VAL A 45 -6.62 -4.70 4.62
C VAL A 45 -6.61 -5.80 3.55
N PRO A 46 -6.58 -5.45 2.26
CA PRO A 46 -6.60 -6.46 1.22
C PRO A 46 -5.33 -7.31 1.33
N PHE A 47 -5.47 -8.64 1.21
CA PHE A 47 -4.33 -9.55 1.30
C PHE A 47 -3.20 -9.19 0.32
N ALA A 48 -3.58 -8.72 -0.87
CA ALA A 48 -2.70 -8.13 -1.88
C ALA A 48 -1.78 -7.03 -1.33
N PHE A 49 -2.29 -6.16 -0.46
CA PHE A 49 -1.48 -5.12 0.18
C PHE A 49 -0.47 -5.72 1.15
N VAL A 50 -0.88 -6.69 1.98
CA VAL A 50 0.01 -7.31 2.97
C VAL A 50 1.15 -8.04 2.28
N LEU A 51 0.85 -8.81 1.24
CA LEU A 51 1.85 -9.51 0.44
C LEU A 51 2.83 -8.51 -0.19
N ALA A 52 2.30 -7.46 -0.82
CA ALA A 52 3.11 -6.41 -1.43
C ALA A 52 3.98 -5.65 -0.42
N PHE A 53 3.44 -5.38 0.76
CA PHE A 53 4.18 -4.75 1.85
C PHE A 53 5.37 -5.60 2.30
N MET A 54 5.15 -6.89 2.55
CA MET A 54 6.23 -7.83 2.90
C MET A 54 7.29 -7.92 1.79
N THR A 55 6.86 -7.96 0.53
CA THR A 55 7.79 -7.93 -0.62
C THR A 55 8.62 -6.64 -0.62
N GLY A 56 8.01 -5.48 -0.39
CA GLY A 56 8.74 -4.20 -0.33
C GLY A 56 9.80 -4.17 0.77
N VAL A 57 9.46 -4.69 1.96
CA VAL A 57 10.40 -4.84 3.09
C VAL A 57 11.57 -5.74 2.71
N LEU A 58 11.29 -6.93 2.17
CA LEU A 58 12.32 -7.90 1.79
C LEU A 58 13.24 -7.37 0.69
N VAL A 59 12.69 -6.67 -0.30
CA VAL A 59 13.48 -6.14 -1.41
C VAL A 59 14.41 -5.04 -0.94
N LEU A 60 13.96 -4.13 -0.06
CA LEU A 60 14.85 -3.10 0.46
C LEU A 60 15.96 -3.69 1.32
N LEU A 61 15.63 -4.64 2.18
CA LEU A 61 16.61 -5.37 2.98
C LEU A 61 17.68 -6.02 2.09
N ALA A 62 17.24 -6.77 1.07
CA ALA A 62 18.16 -7.40 0.13
C ALA A 62 19.02 -6.35 -0.60
N ALA A 63 18.42 -5.24 -1.02
CA ALA A 63 19.15 -4.16 -1.69
C ALA A 63 20.19 -3.49 -0.78
N ASN A 64 19.89 -3.28 0.50
CA ASN A 64 20.84 -2.75 1.48
C ASN A 64 22.01 -3.71 1.69
N VAL A 65 21.73 -5.01 1.87
CA VAL A 65 22.78 -6.04 2.02
C VAL A 65 23.64 -6.15 0.76
N ILE A 66 23.03 -6.18 -0.43
CA ILE A 66 23.77 -6.21 -1.70
C ILE A 66 24.61 -4.94 -1.84
N SER A 67 24.05 -3.77 -1.56
CA SER A 67 24.78 -2.51 -1.64
C SER A 67 25.98 -2.49 -0.68
N PHE A 68 25.83 -3.03 0.53
CA PHE A 68 26.92 -3.14 1.50
C PHE A 68 28.01 -4.12 1.03
N GLN A 69 27.62 -5.33 0.61
CA GLN A 69 28.57 -6.37 0.17
C GLN A 69 29.32 -5.98 -1.12
N THR A 70 28.76 -5.08 -1.92
CA THR A 70 29.40 -4.58 -3.16
C THR A 70 30.28 -3.35 -2.94
N GLN A 71 30.25 -2.72 -1.75
CA GLN A 71 31.17 -1.65 -1.39
C GLN A 71 32.57 -2.23 -1.14
N GLY A 72 33.45 -2.13 -2.14
CA GLY A 72 34.83 -2.64 -2.09
C GLY A 72 35.22 -3.56 -3.23
N GLU A 73 34.25 -3.98 -4.04
CA GLU A 73 34.48 -4.77 -5.25
C GLU A 73 35.15 -3.95 -6.37
N SER A 74 36.17 -4.52 -7.03
CA SER A 74 36.92 -3.87 -8.10
C SER A 74 36.22 -3.95 -9.46
N SER A 75 35.21 -4.81 -9.59
CA SER A 75 34.42 -5.02 -10.80
C SER A 75 33.65 -3.74 -11.17
N PHE A 76 33.87 -3.20 -12.37
CA PHE A 76 33.27 -1.94 -12.83
C PHE A 76 31.74 -1.89 -12.65
N PHE A 77 31.05 -2.98 -12.97
CA PHE A 77 29.59 -3.09 -12.81
C PHE A 77 29.14 -3.06 -11.35
N LEU A 78 29.85 -3.75 -10.45
CA LEU A 78 29.53 -3.77 -9.01
C LEU A 78 29.89 -2.46 -8.35
N LYS A 79 30.94 -1.78 -8.82
CA LYS A 79 31.28 -0.43 -8.41
C LYS A 79 30.20 0.57 -8.79
N ILE A 80 29.66 0.50 -10.02
CA ILE A 80 28.51 1.33 -10.40
C ILE A 80 27.32 1.01 -9.49
N LEU A 81 26.99 -0.27 -9.30
CA LEU A 81 25.89 -0.70 -8.43
C LEU A 81 26.01 -0.17 -7.00
N GLY A 82 27.20 -0.26 -6.41
CA GLY A 82 27.50 0.30 -5.09
C GLY A 82 27.45 1.84 -5.05
N THR A 83 27.68 2.51 -6.20
CA THR A 83 27.63 3.99 -6.30
C THR A 83 26.20 4.50 -6.46
N VAL A 84 25.30 3.77 -7.12
CA VAL A 84 23.89 4.19 -7.27
C VAL A 84 23.12 4.05 -5.95
N GLY A 85 23.66 3.26 -5.02
CA GLY A 85 23.11 3.08 -3.69
C GLY A 85 21.91 2.13 -3.63
N PRO A 86 21.46 1.81 -2.42
CA PRO A 86 20.47 0.75 -2.18
C PRO A 86 19.10 1.04 -2.79
N PHE A 87 18.69 2.31 -2.87
CA PHE A 87 17.38 2.67 -3.43
C PHE A 87 17.25 2.36 -4.91
N ALA A 88 18.33 2.52 -5.69
CA ALA A 88 18.29 2.19 -7.12
C ALA A 88 18.26 0.68 -7.34
N ILE A 89 19.00 -0.09 -6.54
CA ILE A 89 18.96 -1.56 -6.55
C ILE A 89 17.56 -2.04 -6.17
N ALA A 90 16.97 -1.50 -5.10
CA ALA A 90 15.61 -1.82 -4.69
C ALA A 90 14.60 -1.47 -5.78
N GLY A 91 14.73 -0.30 -6.42
CA GLY A 91 13.88 0.12 -7.53
C GLY A 91 13.96 -0.83 -8.72
N ALA A 92 15.16 -1.28 -9.11
CA ALA A 92 15.35 -2.24 -10.19
C ALA A 92 14.72 -3.60 -9.85
N LEU A 93 14.94 -4.11 -8.65
CA LEU A 93 14.34 -5.37 -8.18
C LEU A 93 12.81 -5.28 -8.14
N LEU A 94 12.27 -4.20 -7.59
CA LEU A 94 10.81 -3.97 -7.54
C LEU A 94 10.22 -3.84 -8.93
N PHE A 95 10.91 -3.22 -9.88
CA PHE A 95 10.47 -3.14 -11.27
C PHE A 95 10.37 -4.52 -11.92
N VAL A 96 11.40 -5.35 -11.73
CA VAL A 96 11.40 -6.74 -12.22
C VAL A 96 10.26 -7.54 -11.59
N ILE A 97 10.04 -7.40 -10.27
CA ILE A 97 8.97 -8.08 -9.54
C ILE A 97 7.59 -7.59 -9.99
N MET A 98 7.40 -6.28 -10.18
CA MET A 98 6.13 -5.72 -10.68
C MET A 98 5.78 -6.26 -12.06
N ILE A 99 6.76 -6.42 -12.95
CA ILE A 99 6.54 -6.98 -14.28
C ILE A 99 6.30 -8.49 -14.19
N GLY A 100 7.16 -9.22 -13.47
CA GLY A 100 7.12 -10.69 -13.40
C GLY A 100 5.90 -11.24 -12.68
N LEU A 101 5.45 -10.60 -11.60
CA LEU A 101 4.27 -11.01 -10.83
C LEU A 101 3.00 -10.26 -11.24
N GLY A 102 3.07 -9.34 -12.20
CA GLY A 102 1.92 -8.54 -12.65
C GLY A 102 1.32 -7.64 -11.56
N MET A 103 2.09 -7.28 -10.54
CA MET A 103 1.65 -6.50 -9.38
C MET A 103 1.47 -5.01 -9.72
N ARG A 104 0.50 -4.69 -10.58
CA ARG A 104 0.21 -3.32 -11.04
C ARG A 104 -0.98 -2.64 -10.38
N ASP A 105 -1.75 -3.37 -9.58
CA ASP A 105 -2.92 -2.78 -8.94
C ASP A 105 -2.54 -1.79 -7.85
N LYS A 106 -3.40 -0.78 -7.65
CA LYS A 106 -3.25 0.25 -6.60
C LYS A 106 -2.87 -0.30 -5.22
N PRO A 107 -3.52 -1.35 -4.66
CA PRO A 107 -3.15 -1.87 -3.33
C PRO A 107 -1.74 -2.49 -3.30
N HIS A 108 -1.26 -3.07 -4.39
CA HIS A 108 0.08 -3.63 -4.46
C HIS A 108 1.13 -2.53 -4.46
N VAL A 109 0.97 -1.50 -5.29
CA VAL A 109 1.93 -0.39 -5.38
C VAL A 109 2.03 0.36 -4.04
N ILE A 110 0.89 0.63 -3.40
CA ILE A 110 0.87 1.29 -2.08
C ILE A 110 1.50 0.38 -1.02
N GLY A 111 1.24 -0.93 -1.07
CA GLY A 111 1.88 -1.91 -0.19
C GLY A 111 3.41 -1.90 -0.33
N LEU A 112 3.92 -2.01 -1.56
CA LEU A 112 5.36 -1.99 -1.84
C LEU A 112 6.02 -0.70 -1.33
N ALA A 113 5.43 0.45 -1.64
CA ALA A 113 5.94 1.75 -1.21
C ALA A 113 5.93 1.88 0.33
N ALA A 114 4.85 1.46 0.99
CA ALA A 114 4.78 1.46 2.44
C ALA A 114 5.82 0.51 3.06
N GLY A 115 6.06 -0.66 2.44
CA GLY A 115 7.07 -1.63 2.89
C GLY A 115 8.49 -1.09 2.78
N LEU A 116 8.80 -0.41 1.67
CA LEU A 116 10.07 0.30 1.49
C LEU A 116 10.31 1.32 2.60
N VAL A 117 9.34 2.22 2.82
CA VAL A 117 9.48 3.28 3.83
C VAL A 117 9.58 2.68 5.24
N ALA A 118 8.75 1.68 5.53
CA ALA A 118 8.77 0.98 6.82
C ALA A 118 10.12 0.32 7.07
N MET A 119 10.71 -0.31 6.06
CA MET A 119 12.01 -0.93 6.20
C MET A 119 13.12 0.13 6.33
N TYR A 120 13.12 1.18 5.52
CA TYR A 120 14.11 2.26 5.60
C TYR A 120 14.17 2.92 6.97
N LEU A 121 13.01 3.16 7.59
CA LEU A 121 12.93 3.78 8.92
C LEU A 121 13.08 2.76 10.05
N GLY A 122 12.64 1.53 9.84
CA GLY A 122 12.60 0.47 10.85
C GLY A 122 13.89 -0.32 10.97
N GLU A 123 14.78 -0.29 9.97
CA GLU A 123 15.98 -1.10 9.90
C GLU A 123 16.88 -0.95 11.14
N ALA A 124 17.18 0.28 11.55
CA ALA A 124 18.00 0.51 12.74
C ALA A 124 17.33 0.01 14.04
N TYR A 125 16.01 0.12 14.14
CA TYR A 125 15.26 -0.38 15.29
C TYR A 125 15.21 -1.92 15.32
N LEU A 126 15.02 -2.55 14.17
CA LEU A 126 15.10 -4.00 14.02
C LEU A 126 16.51 -4.51 14.35
N ALA A 127 17.53 -3.74 13.96
CA ALA A 127 18.92 -4.05 14.25
C ALA A 127 19.30 -3.89 15.71
N TRP A 128 18.68 -2.95 16.40
CA TRP A 128 18.79 -2.83 17.85
C TRP A 128 18.09 -3.97 18.61
N LEU A 129 16.95 -4.46 18.10
CA LEU A 129 16.20 -5.55 18.74
C LEU A 129 16.83 -6.94 18.52
N LEU A 130 17.39 -7.21 17.35
CA LEU A 130 18.03 -8.50 17.01
C LEU A 130 19.47 -8.31 16.51
N PRO A 131 20.39 -7.81 17.35
CA PRO A 131 21.73 -7.43 16.91
C PRO A 131 22.50 -8.61 16.30
N ASP A 132 22.35 -9.82 16.84
CA ASP A 132 23.04 -11.01 16.35
C ASP A 132 22.70 -11.35 14.89
N LEU A 133 21.43 -11.18 14.50
CA LEU A 133 21.00 -11.42 13.12
C LEU A 133 21.64 -10.41 12.16
N TRP A 134 21.72 -9.15 12.60
CA TRP A 134 22.25 -8.07 11.77
C TRP A 134 23.77 -8.05 11.70
N MET A 135 24.46 -8.51 12.74
CA MET A 135 25.90 -8.76 12.71
C MET A 135 26.28 -9.90 11.73
N ALA A 136 25.34 -10.80 11.40
CA ALA A 136 25.57 -11.80 10.36
C ALA A 136 25.39 -11.22 8.93
N LEU A 137 24.59 -10.17 8.79
CA LEU A 137 24.31 -9.53 7.49
C LEU A 137 25.29 -8.39 7.17
N TYR A 138 25.73 -7.66 8.18
CA TYR A 138 26.61 -6.49 8.07
C TYR A 138 27.87 -6.66 8.92
N SER A 139 28.89 -5.84 8.64
CA SER A 139 30.03 -5.74 9.56
C SER A 139 29.60 -5.08 10.88
N PRO A 140 30.24 -5.42 12.01
CA PRO A 140 29.95 -4.79 13.31
C PRO A 140 30.09 -3.27 13.28
N GLU A 141 31.09 -2.76 12.54
CA GLU A 141 31.33 -1.32 12.37
C GLU A 141 30.17 -0.63 11.62
N HIS A 142 29.62 -1.28 10.60
CA HIS A 142 28.48 -0.74 9.86
C HIS A 142 27.22 -0.71 10.72
N LEU A 143 26.99 -1.78 11.48
CA LEU A 143 25.88 -1.85 12.44
C LEU A 143 25.98 -0.73 13.49
N ASP A 144 27.17 -0.51 14.05
CA ASP A 144 27.39 0.56 15.02
C ASP A 144 27.14 1.95 14.43
N ASN A 145 27.63 2.21 13.22
CA ASN A 145 27.37 3.46 12.53
C ASN A 145 25.87 3.68 12.28
N MET A 146 25.14 2.63 11.89
CA MET A 146 23.70 2.69 11.67
C MET A 146 22.94 3.00 12.97
N LEU A 147 23.30 2.34 14.08
CA LEU A 147 22.69 2.59 15.39
C LEU A 147 23.02 3.98 15.94
N ILE A 148 24.22 4.49 15.71
CA ILE A 148 24.62 5.85 16.09
C ILE A 148 23.84 6.89 15.26
N GLN A 149 23.72 6.69 13.95
CA GLN A 149 22.95 7.59 13.08
C GLN A 149 21.46 7.62 13.45
N ALA A 150 20.91 6.49 13.88
CA ALA A 150 19.54 6.40 14.37
C ALA A 150 19.35 6.95 15.80
N GLY A 151 20.43 7.37 16.47
CA GLY A 151 20.40 7.85 17.85
C GLY A 151 20.14 6.76 18.88
N LEU A 152 20.25 5.48 18.49
CA LEU A 152 20.02 4.31 19.35
C LEU A 152 21.29 3.90 20.12
N ARG A 153 22.46 4.40 19.72
CA ARG A 153 23.74 4.17 20.39
C ARG A 153 24.55 5.47 20.46
N THR A 154 25.24 5.71 21.56
CA THR A 154 26.14 6.86 21.70
C THR A 154 27.47 6.60 20.98
N PRO A 155 28.04 7.58 20.26
CA PRO A 155 29.35 7.43 19.64
C PRO A 155 30.41 7.21 20.73
N PRO A 156 31.47 6.41 20.46
CA PRO A 156 32.54 6.21 21.42
C PRO A 156 33.17 7.56 21.77
N ILE A 157 33.27 7.86 23.06
CA ILE A 157 33.93 9.08 23.54
C ILE A 157 35.43 8.87 23.30
N VAL A 158 35.98 9.52 22.27
CA VAL A 158 37.41 9.53 22.03
C VAL A 158 38.05 10.47 23.06
N SER A 159 38.52 9.91 24.17
CA SER A 159 39.37 10.63 25.11
C SER A 159 40.77 10.75 24.51
N TYR A 160 41.17 11.97 24.16
CA TYR A 160 42.53 12.32 23.75
C TYR A 160 43.49 12.37 24.94
#